data_AF-A0A0Q7MM62-F1
#
_entry.id   AF-A0A0Q7MM62-F1
#
_cell.length_a   1.000
_cell.length_b   1.000
_cell.length_c   1.000
_cell.angle_alpha   90.00
_cell.angle_beta   90.00
_cell.angle_gamma   90.00
#
_symmetry.space_group_name_H-M   'P 1'
#
loop_
_entity.id
_entity.type
_entity.pdbx_description
1 polymer ?
#
loop_
_entity_poly.entity_id
_entity_poly.type
_entity_poly.pdbx_seq_one_letter_code
_entity_poly.pdbx_strand_id
1 'polypeptide(L)'
;MSRPRKIRTLTVAAVTFLSTALAGAAPAAASADTTPPSTPVLGYTAGFQCLMLIVGTQRSTDDVTPQSQIVYRVLANGVEIGVLTDQGAYSGVYGVLHLLQPGTSTVSVQAVDQAGNRSPSRSTTAWGYYTPGCTPGHL
;
A
#
# COMPACT_ATOMS: atom_id res chain seq x y z
N MET A 1 48.11 -65.55 34.38
CA MET A 1 47.34 -64.91 35.47
C MET A 1 46.26 -64.01 34.87
N SER A 2 45.10 -63.95 35.51
CA SER A 2 43.77 -63.71 34.93
C SER A 2 43.15 -62.37 35.36
N ARG A 3 42.39 -61.73 34.44
CA ARG A 3 41.22 -60.83 34.61
C ARG A 3 41.41 -59.42 35.24
N PRO A 4 40.46 -58.45 35.06
CA PRO A 4 39.25 -58.41 34.21
C PRO A 4 39.00 -57.10 33.41
N ARG A 5 38.11 -57.24 32.42
CA ARG A 5 37.38 -56.24 31.61
C ARG A 5 36.63 -55.20 32.46
N LYS A 6 36.72 -53.91 32.09
CA LYS A 6 35.74 -52.88 32.48
C LYS A 6 35.22 -52.14 31.24
N ILE A 7 33.95 -52.40 30.95
CA ILE A 7 33.10 -51.69 29.99
C ILE A 7 32.68 -50.37 30.63
N ARG A 8 32.94 -49.23 30.00
CA ARG A 8 32.32 -47.92 30.26
C ARG A 8 32.51 -47.08 28.98
N THR A 9 31.62 -46.27 28.44
CA THR A 9 30.19 -45.97 28.54
C THR A 9 29.98 -45.09 27.29
N LEU A 10 28.99 -45.38 26.44
CA LEU A 10 28.66 -44.52 25.29
C LEU A 10 28.09 -43.19 25.82
N THR A 11 28.82 -42.09 25.65
CA THR A 11 28.22 -40.75 25.73
C THR A 11 27.87 -40.31 24.33
N VAL A 12 26.59 -40.46 23.99
CA VAL A 12 25.94 -39.78 22.86
C VAL A 12 25.95 -38.30 23.19
N ALA A 13 26.81 -37.51 22.55
CA ALA A 13 26.69 -36.07 22.57
C ALA A 13 25.44 -35.72 21.73
N ALA A 14 24.34 -35.44 22.41
CA ALA A 14 23.14 -34.93 21.78
C ALA A 14 23.43 -33.57 21.15
N VAL A 15 23.42 -33.53 19.82
CA VAL A 15 23.50 -32.30 19.04
C VAL A 15 22.14 -31.63 19.11
N THR A 16 22.01 -30.55 19.88
CA THR A 16 20.85 -29.64 19.79
C THR A 16 21.22 -28.48 18.88
N PHE A 17 20.92 -28.62 17.58
CA PHE A 17 20.74 -27.45 16.72
C PHE A 17 19.44 -26.77 17.11
N LEU A 18 19.51 -25.70 17.89
CA LEU A 18 18.38 -24.81 18.09
C LEU A 18 18.31 -23.87 16.87
N SER A 19 17.73 -24.37 15.78
CA SER A 19 17.37 -23.54 14.64
C SER A 19 16.15 -22.71 15.00
N THR A 20 16.35 -21.47 15.45
CA THR A 20 15.29 -20.46 15.48
C THR A 20 14.97 -20.05 14.05
N ALA A 21 14.03 -20.77 13.42
CA ALA A 21 13.39 -20.30 12.20
C ALA A 21 12.46 -19.13 12.56
N LEU A 22 12.91 -17.89 12.39
CA LEU A 22 11.97 -16.78 12.15
C LEU A 22 11.47 -16.91 10.70
N ALA A 23 10.59 -17.89 10.47
CA ALA A 23 9.80 -17.93 9.25
C ALA A 23 8.77 -16.79 9.35
N GLY A 24 8.85 -15.83 8.43
CA GLY A 24 8.02 -14.63 8.45
C GLY A 24 6.53 -14.93 8.52
N ALA A 25 5.88 -14.45 9.60
CA ALA A 25 4.44 -14.55 9.81
C ALA A 25 3.62 -13.56 8.95
N ALA A 26 4.27 -12.72 8.12
CA ALA A 26 3.63 -11.66 7.36
C ALA A 26 2.58 -12.13 6.33
N PRO A 27 2.78 -13.21 5.54
CA PRO A 27 1.82 -13.59 4.50
C PRO A 27 0.50 -14.12 5.08
N ALA A 28 0.56 -14.82 6.22
CA ALA A 28 -0.61 -15.43 6.83
C ALA A 28 -1.50 -14.38 7.51
N ALA A 29 -0.90 -13.38 8.18
CA ALA A 29 -1.63 -12.31 8.85
C ALA A 29 -2.38 -11.40 7.86
N ALA A 30 -1.74 -10.99 6.76
CA ALA A 30 -2.39 -10.16 5.75
C ALA A 30 -3.59 -10.86 5.08
N SER A 31 -3.55 -12.18 4.87
CA SER A 31 -4.66 -12.90 4.23
C SER A 31 -5.93 -13.03 5.09
N ALA A 32 -5.81 -12.84 6.41
CA ALA A 32 -6.92 -12.94 7.36
C ALA A 32 -7.42 -11.56 7.84
N ASP A 33 -6.73 -10.50 7.43
CA ASP A 33 -7.06 -9.14 7.81
C ASP A 33 -8.35 -8.67 7.12
N THR A 34 -9.24 -8.07 7.90
CA THR A 34 -10.55 -7.55 7.47
C THR A 34 -10.75 -6.09 7.86
N THR A 35 -9.76 -5.48 8.52
CA THR A 35 -9.81 -4.10 8.94
C THR A 35 -9.34 -3.23 7.78
N PRO A 36 -10.14 -2.26 7.30
CA PRO A 36 -9.69 -1.37 6.25
C PRO A 36 -8.73 -0.30 6.79
N PRO A 37 -7.86 0.26 5.92
CA PRO A 37 -7.07 1.42 6.27
C PRO A 37 -7.91 2.63 6.66
N SER A 38 -7.31 3.55 7.42
CA SER A 38 -7.95 4.82 7.76
C SER A 38 -8.30 5.64 6.50
N THR A 39 -9.38 6.43 6.58
CA THR A 39 -9.88 7.21 5.43
C THR A 39 -8.84 8.26 5.01
N PRO A 40 -8.39 8.28 3.73
CA PRO A 40 -7.49 9.30 3.23
C PRO A 40 -8.09 10.70 3.36
N VAL A 41 -7.28 11.65 3.85
CA VAL A 41 -7.65 13.07 3.92
C VAL A 41 -6.99 13.79 2.76
N LEU A 42 -7.79 14.30 1.82
CA LEU A 42 -7.30 15.06 0.68
C LEU A 42 -6.68 16.38 1.15
N GLY A 43 -5.39 16.56 0.87
CA GLY A 43 -4.66 17.80 1.14
C GLY A 43 -4.53 18.68 -0.10
N TYR A 44 -4.60 18.09 -1.28
CA TYR A 44 -4.50 18.81 -2.55
C TYR A 44 -5.31 18.10 -3.63
N THR A 45 -6.09 18.86 -4.40
CA THR A 45 -6.80 18.34 -5.58
C THR A 45 -7.05 19.51 -6.53
N ALA A 46 -6.30 19.56 -7.63
CA ALA A 46 -6.45 20.63 -8.61
C ALA A 46 -6.24 20.10 -10.02
N GLY A 47 -7.14 20.52 -10.92
CA GLY A 47 -6.98 20.28 -12.34
C GLY A 47 -6.16 21.36 -13.02
N PHE A 48 -5.55 20.99 -14.14
CA PHE A 48 -4.71 21.81 -14.99
C PHE A 48 -5.05 21.54 -16.46
N GLN A 49 -4.37 22.24 -17.37
CA GLN A 49 -4.48 22.02 -18.82
C GLN A 49 -4.34 20.53 -19.20
N CYS A 50 -4.90 20.18 -20.34
CA CYS A 50 -4.78 18.82 -20.90
C CYS A 50 -5.40 17.74 -19.98
N LEU A 51 -6.41 18.13 -19.18
CA LEU A 51 -7.06 17.30 -18.16
C LEU A 51 -6.14 16.78 -17.05
N MET A 52 -4.94 17.35 -16.89
CA MET A 52 -4.02 16.94 -15.83
C MET A 52 -4.64 17.21 -14.46
N LEU A 53 -4.47 16.27 -13.53
CA LEU A 53 -4.90 16.35 -12.14
C LEU A 53 -3.68 16.14 -11.26
N ILE A 54 -3.39 17.10 -10.39
CA ILE A 54 -2.48 16.86 -9.27
C ILE A 54 -3.36 16.60 -8.04
N VAL A 55 -3.12 15.46 -7.41
CA VAL A 55 -3.88 14.99 -6.25
C VAL A 55 -2.92 14.52 -5.17
N GLY A 56 -3.23 14.88 -3.93
CA GLY A 56 -2.42 14.51 -2.77
C GLY A 56 -3.27 14.31 -1.53
N THR A 57 -2.86 13.36 -0.71
CA THR A 57 -3.54 12.98 0.53
C THR A 57 -2.53 12.76 1.67
N GLN A 58 -2.99 12.92 2.90
CA GLN A 58 -2.26 12.42 4.06
C GLN A 58 -2.19 10.90 4.02
N ARG A 59 -1.14 10.32 4.62
CA ARG A 59 -1.02 8.87 4.75
C ARG A 59 -2.17 8.30 5.59
N SER A 60 -2.90 7.36 4.99
CA SER A 60 -3.68 6.38 5.75
C SER A 60 -2.76 5.47 6.56
N THR A 61 -3.28 4.95 7.66
CA THR A 61 -2.65 3.97 8.54
C THR A 61 -3.48 2.71 8.58
N ASP A 62 -2.83 1.59 8.84
CA ASP A 62 -3.43 0.26 8.93
C ASP A 62 -2.80 -0.50 10.11
N ASP A 63 -3.52 -1.46 10.70
CA ASP A 63 -3.04 -2.22 11.85
C ASP A 63 -2.20 -3.45 11.48
N VAL A 64 -2.23 -3.89 10.21
CA VAL A 64 -1.46 -5.03 9.71
C VAL A 64 -0.54 -4.65 8.57
N THR A 65 -1.04 -3.91 7.58
CA THR A 65 -0.33 -3.56 6.36
C THR A 65 0.69 -2.44 6.61
N PRO A 66 2.00 -2.67 6.36
CA PRO A 66 3.02 -1.64 6.44
C PRO A 66 2.70 -0.45 5.53
N GLN A 67 3.05 0.76 5.99
CA GLN A 67 2.78 2.00 5.27
C GLN A 67 3.20 1.98 3.79
N SER A 68 4.35 1.40 3.48
CA SER A 68 4.89 1.31 2.11
C SER A 68 4.13 0.37 1.18
N GLN A 69 3.18 -0.40 1.72
CA GLN A 69 2.38 -1.39 1.00
C GLN A 69 0.90 -0.98 0.88
N ILE A 70 0.50 0.15 1.48
CA ILE A 70 -0.83 0.72 1.28
C ILE A 70 -0.88 1.40 -0.10
N VAL A 71 -1.85 1.02 -0.92
CA VAL A 71 -2.07 1.58 -2.26
C VAL A 71 -3.22 2.56 -2.23
N TYR A 72 -3.07 3.73 -2.86
CA TYR A 72 -4.11 4.76 -2.90
C TYR A 72 -4.74 4.82 -4.29
N ARG A 73 -5.95 4.32 -4.45
CA ARG A 73 -6.72 4.42 -5.70
C ARG A 73 -7.38 5.79 -5.79
N VAL A 74 -7.24 6.46 -6.93
CA VAL A 74 -7.89 7.75 -7.20
C VAL A 74 -9.05 7.51 -8.15
N LEU A 75 -10.24 8.02 -7.77
CA LEU A 75 -11.44 7.91 -8.56
C LEU A 75 -11.91 9.30 -9.00
N ALA A 76 -12.35 9.43 -10.25
CA ALA A 76 -13.08 10.58 -10.77
C ALA A 76 -14.48 10.12 -11.22
N ASN A 77 -15.52 10.73 -10.64
CA ASN A 77 -16.93 10.36 -10.86
C ASN A 77 -17.20 8.87 -10.65
N GLY A 78 -16.52 8.26 -9.67
CA GLY A 78 -16.63 6.83 -9.34
C GLY A 78 -15.79 5.90 -10.22
N VAL A 79 -15.09 6.41 -11.24
CA VAL A 79 -14.20 5.63 -12.11
C VAL A 79 -12.76 5.80 -11.65
N GLU A 80 -12.01 4.70 -11.50
CA GLU A 80 -10.58 4.78 -11.17
C GLU A 80 -9.79 5.39 -12.33
N ILE A 81 -8.99 6.41 -12.03
CA ILE A 81 -8.14 7.13 -12.98
C ILE A 81 -6.64 6.89 -12.74
N GLY A 82 -6.30 6.16 -11.69
CA GLY A 82 -4.92 5.76 -11.38
C GLY A 82 -4.69 5.54 -9.90
N VAL A 83 -3.43 5.28 -9.56
CA VAL A 83 -2.98 5.01 -8.19
C VAL A 83 -1.89 6.00 -7.77
N LEU A 84 -1.85 6.34 -6.49
CA LEU A 84 -0.74 7.05 -5.87
C LEU A 84 0.07 6.05 -5.06
N THR A 85 1.39 6.18 -5.13
CA THR A 85 2.33 5.37 -4.35
C THR A 85 3.11 6.28 -3.42
N ASP A 86 3.20 5.90 -2.16
CA ASP A 86 3.98 6.63 -1.17
C ASP A 86 5.48 6.55 -1.51
N GLN A 87 6.08 7.70 -1.82
CA GLN A 87 7.50 7.81 -2.14
C GLN A 87 8.39 8.01 -0.91
N GLY A 88 7.81 8.04 0.31
CA GLY A 88 8.54 8.19 1.57
C GLY A 88 9.15 9.58 1.84
N ALA A 89 9.27 10.44 0.83
CA ALA A 89 9.97 11.74 0.94
C ALA A 89 9.18 12.87 1.63
N TYR A 90 7.85 12.78 1.68
CA TYR A 90 6.97 13.82 2.23
C TYR A 90 6.08 13.26 3.34
N SER A 91 5.32 14.09 4.06
CA SER A 91 4.35 13.63 5.07
C SER A 91 3.09 12.99 4.48
N GLY A 92 2.92 13.02 3.16
CA GLY A 92 1.76 12.48 2.45
C GLY A 92 2.10 11.77 1.14
N VAL A 93 1.06 11.39 0.42
CA VAL A 93 1.12 10.67 -0.86
C VAL A 93 0.50 11.55 -1.94
N TYR A 94 1.17 11.69 -3.09
CA TYR A 94 0.68 12.54 -4.18
C TYR A 94 1.07 11.96 -5.54
N GLY A 95 0.43 12.47 -6.58
CA GLY A 95 0.74 12.11 -7.96
C GLY A 95 0.05 13.00 -8.98
N VAL A 96 0.44 12.78 -10.24
CA VAL A 96 -0.12 13.44 -11.41
C VAL A 96 -0.90 12.40 -12.20
N LEU A 97 -2.19 12.63 -12.38
CA LEU A 97 -3.13 11.77 -13.11
C LEU A 97 -3.87 12.60 -14.16
N HIS A 98 -4.85 12.01 -14.83
CA HIS A 98 -5.69 12.71 -15.80
C HIS A 98 -7.17 12.49 -15.48
N LEU A 99 -7.93 13.58 -15.52
CA LEU A 99 -9.40 13.52 -15.51
C LEU A 99 -9.89 12.98 -16.85
N LEU A 100 -11.08 12.38 -16.83
CA LEU A 100 -11.66 11.72 -17.99
C LEU A 100 -12.46 12.68 -18.88
N GLN A 101 -12.81 13.87 -18.37
CA GLN A 101 -13.64 14.83 -19.09
C GLN A 101 -13.34 16.27 -18.66
N PRO A 102 -13.60 17.25 -19.55
CA PRO A 102 -13.60 18.67 -19.18
C PRO A 102 -14.71 19.02 -18.18
N GLY A 103 -14.52 20.10 -17.42
CA GLY A 103 -15.49 20.58 -16.44
C GLY A 103 -15.36 19.92 -15.07
N THR A 104 -16.36 20.11 -14.22
CA THR A 104 -16.33 19.60 -12.85
C THR A 104 -16.36 18.07 -12.80
N SER A 105 -15.41 17.49 -12.08
CA SER A 105 -15.41 16.08 -11.69
C SER A 105 -15.35 15.94 -10.17
N THR A 106 -16.03 14.93 -9.65
CA THR A 106 -15.96 14.54 -8.24
C THR A 106 -14.78 13.59 -8.06
N VAL A 107 -13.75 14.02 -7.34
CA VAL A 107 -12.52 13.25 -7.10
C VAL A 107 -12.53 12.70 -5.68
N SER A 108 -12.22 11.41 -5.53
CA SER A 108 -12.01 10.77 -4.24
C SER A 108 -10.78 9.86 -4.25
N VAL A 109 -10.25 9.57 -3.06
CA VAL A 109 -9.12 8.66 -2.88
C VAL A 109 -9.50 7.57 -1.88
N GLN A 110 -9.12 6.34 -2.19
CA GLN A 110 -9.38 5.16 -1.37
C GLN A 110 -8.07 4.44 -1.09
N ALA A 111 -7.75 4.22 0.19
CA ALA A 111 -6.60 3.40 0.58
C ALA A 111 -7.00 1.92 0.54
N VAL A 112 -6.08 1.09 0.07
CA VAL A 112 -6.23 -0.36 -0.05
C VAL A 112 -5.02 -1.02 0.60
N ASP A 113 -5.28 -1.95 1.51
CA ASP A 113 -4.26 -2.71 2.21
C ASP A 113 -3.80 -3.94 1.39
N GLN A 114 -2.92 -4.78 1.95
CA GLN A 114 -2.48 -6.01 1.28
C GLN A 114 -3.54 -7.12 1.24
N ALA A 115 -4.50 -7.10 2.17
CA ALA A 115 -5.62 -8.04 2.22
C ALA A 115 -6.71 -7.72 1.18
N GLY A 116 -6.69 -6.51 0.63
CA GLY A 116 -7.68 -5.97 -0.28
C GLY A 116 -8.81 -5.20 0.40
N ASN A 117 -8.76 -4.96 1.72
CA ASN A 117 -9.73 -4.11 2.40
C ASN A 117 -9.56 -2.67 1.92
N ARG A 118 -10.70 -1.97 1.80
CA ARG A 118 -10.74 -0.63 1.23
C ARG A 118 -11.30 0.35 2.24
N SER A 119 -10.59 1.45 2.43
CA SER A 119 -11.07 2.54 3.26
C SER A 119 -12.40 3.10 2.74
N PRO A 120 -13.20 3.78 3.58
CA PRO A 120 -14.12 4.80 3.09
C PRO A 120 -13.38 5.89 2.31
N SER A 121 -14.11 6.72 1.55
CA SER A 121 -13.54 7.85 0.82
C SER A 121 -14.37 9.12 1.03
N ARG A 122 -13.70 10.27 1.06
CA ARG A 122 -14.36 11.59 0.97
C ARG A 122 -14.03 12.21 -0.38
N SER A 123 -15.03 12.85 -0.98
CA SER A 123 -14.87 13.46 -2.30
C SER A 123 -14.69 14.97 -2.20
N THR A 124 -13.95 15.52 -3.16
CA THR A 124 -13.88 16.96 -3.45
C THR A 124 -14.10 17.19 -4.95
N THR A 125 -14.23 18.43 -5.39
CA THR A 125 -14.34 18.75 -6.81
C THR A 125 -13.00 19.16 -7.40
N ALA A 126 -12.81 18.82 -8.68
CA ALA A 126 -11.70 19.31 -9.50
C ALA A 126 -12.23 19.71 -10.87
N TRP A 127 -11.64 20.75 -11.47
CA TRP A 127 -12.03 21.20 -12.80
C TRP A 127 -11.08 20.65 -13.88
N GLY A 128 -11.60 19.90 -14.84
CA GLY A 128 -10.84 19.46 -16.01
C GLY A 128 -10.73 20.57 -17.04
N TYR A 129 -9.52 21.07 -17.28
CA TYR A 129 -9.27 22.05 -18.33
C TYR A 129 -9.01 21.35 -19.65
N TYR A 130 -9.89 21.58 -20.62
CA TYR A 130 -9.66 21.18 -22.00
C TYR A 130 -8.67 22.12 -22.67
N THR A 131 -7.71 21.55 -23.39
CA THR A 131 -6.75 22.30 -24.20
C THR A 131 -6.71 21.66 -25.58
N PRO A 132 -7.11 22.37 -26.64
CA PRO A 132 -7.03 21.84 -28.01
C PRO A 132 -5.61 21.37 -28.34
N GLY A 133 -5.49 20.20 -28.96
CA GLY A 133 -4.19 19.63 -29.36
C GLY A 133 -3.45 18.87 -28.25
N CYS A 134 -4.02 18.79 -27.05
CA CYS A 134 -3.46 17.99 -25.97
C CYS A 134 -4.16 16.62 -25.86
N THR A 135 -3.37 15.54 -25.89
CA THR A 135 -3.84 14.19 -25.56
C THR A 135 -3.49 13.89 -24.10
N PRO A 136 -4.46 13.55 -23.23
CA PRO A 136 -4.18 13.14 -21.86
C PRO A 136 -3.17 11.98 -21.81
N GLY A 137 -2.18 12.05 -20.91
CA GLY A 137 -1.20 10.96 -20.70
C GLY A 137 0.04 10.96 -21.60
N HIS A 138 0.31 12.03 -22.36
CA HIS A 138 1.44 12.12 -23.28
C HIS A 138 2.48 13.20 -22.88
N LEU A 139 2.88 13.20 -21.60
CA LEU A 139 4.00 13.99 -21.06
C LEU A 139 5.15 13.07 -20.63
#